data_AF-A0A1G6ABY2-F1
#
_entry.id   AF-A0A1G6ABY2-F1
#
_cell.length_a   1.000
_cell.length_b   1.000
_cell.length_c   1.000
_cell.angle_alpha   90.00
_cell.angle_beta   90.00
_cell.angle_gamma   90.00
#
_symmetry.space_group_name_H-M   'P 1'
#
loop_
_entity.id
_entity.type
_entity.pdbx_description
1 polymer ?
#
loop_
_entity_poly.entity_id
_entity_poly.type
_entity_poly.pdbx_seq_one_letter_code
_entity_poly.pdbx_strand_id
1 'polypeptide(L)'
;MEAKTIKDVDNGKLETLLEEFSKNQKKEVMNQIVPLLGTTRVLMQANFPPEFDRNQLKDAKQGQAIKLPKGVKPVPAILKSNEGGHFFGVYTGHGELPKENKFPFVLDMKFSDCCKLAQNAKLEGIVVNAFSHNVTFKKPAIDAFVKEFAQGKVPVVPGKEVKMTPEQFHDITRRSIELHLLPKILFEQKEKGFDSICEGGEGAICEIFSDPYKKVKGLESPYKSSDFSVMDLNITQDLGLIRIDLPQKNARPGHCKRVYITYSFSLDLIQYYTIHVPKPNEESMLGCVIEIEEGKTKHEILEPAPNESAEMQKVMELSEQIVKNRI
;
A
#
# COMPACT_ATOMS: atom_id res chain seq x y z
N MET A 1 7.79 20.91 14.76
CA MET A 1 7.75 19.46 15.10
C MET A 1 6.92 18.82 14.01
N GLU A 2 7.58 18.15 13.07
CA GLU A 2 7.02 17.80 11.76
C GLU A 2 5.98 16.68 11.85
N ALA A 3 4.84 16.88 11.22
CA ALA A 3 3.83 15.85 11.01
C ALA A 3 4.39 14.79 10.05
N LYS A 4 4.94 13.70 10.61
CA LYS A 4 5.42 12.56 9.80
C LYS A 4 4.24 11.91 9.08
N THR A 5 4.23 12.04 7.76
CA THR A 5 3.41 11.29 6.81
C THR A 5 3.59 9.79 7.02
N ILE A 6 2.50 9.02 7.02
CA ILE A 6 2.52 7.56 7.18
C ILE A 6 2.07 6.91 5.87
N LYS A 7 2.91 6.00 5.33
CA LYS A 7 2.52 5.08 4.25
C LYS A 7 1.49 4.07 4.77
N ASP A 8 0.52 3.74 3.93
CA ASP A 8 -0.62 2.84 4.14
C ASP A 8 -0.62 1.95 5.38
N VAL A 9 -1.73 2.02 6.11
CA VAL A 9 -2.04 1.08 7.19
C VAL A 9 -2.41 -0.27 6.54
N ASP A 10 -1.50 -1.24 6.56
CA ASP A 10 -1.77 -2.60 6.07
C ASP A 10 -2.48 -3.42 7.16
N ASN A 11 -3.74 -3.77 6.89
CA ASN A 11 -4.61 -4.53 7.77
C ASN A 11 -5.15 -5.81 7.11
N GLY A 12 -4.47 -6.36 6.10
CA GLY A 12 -5.03 -7.46 5.28
C GLY A 12 -5.52 -8.70 6.06
N LYS A 13 -4.87 -9.05 7.17
CA LYS A 13 -5.33 -10.14 8.06
C LYS A 13 -6.64 -9.80 8.78
N LEU A 14 -6.78 -8.56 9.22
CA LEU A 14 -8.00 -8.08 9.86
C LEU A 14 -9.11 -7.97 8.81
N GLU A 15 -8.82 -7.50 7.61
CA GLU A 15 -9.79 -7.38 6.51
C GLU A 15 -10.34 -8.74 6.08
N THR A 16 -9.49 -9.76 5.97
CA THR A 16 -9.95 -11.14 5.68
C THR A 16 -10.94 -11.64 6.74
N LEU A 17 -10.67 -11.38 8.02
CA LEU A 17 -11.54 -11.78 9.12
C LEU A 17 -12.83 -10.93 9.19
N LEU A 18 -12.76 -9.64 8.86
CA LEU A 18 -13.93 -8.76 8.77
C LEU A 18 -14.85 -9.19 7.63
N GLU A 19 -14.29 -9.61 6.48
CA GLU A 19 -15.07 -10.15 5.37
C GLU A 19 -15.75 -11.47 5.76
N GLU A 20 -15.03 -12.38 6.42
CA GLU A 20 -15.62 -13.63 6.91
C GLU A 20 -16.73 -13.39 7.95
N PHE A 21 -16.53 -12.43 8.86
CA PHE A 21 -17.53 -12.05 9.85
C PHE A 21 -18.77 -11.42 9.21
N SER A 22 -18.60 -10.57 8.20
CA SER A 22 -19.72 -9.94 7.48
C SER A 22 -20.65 -10.96 6.82
N LYS A 23 -20.10 -12.11 6.38
CA LYS A 23 -20.84 -13.19 5.70
C LYS A 23 -21.48 -14.17 6.68
N ASN A 24 -20.79 -14.51 7.78
CA ASN A 24 -21.17 -15.65 8.62
C ASN A 24 -21.61 -15.29 10.06
N GLN A 25 -21.37 -14.05 10.53
CA GLN A 25 -21.68 -13.54 11.88
C GLN A 25 -21.34 -14.50 13.05
N LYS A 26 -20.33 -15.36 12.88
CA LYS A 26 -19.93 -16.35 13.89
C LYS A 26 -19.21 -15.68 15.06
N LYS A 27 -19.60 -16.03 16.29
CA LYS A 27 -18.94 -15.56 17.53
C LYS A 27 -17.46 -15.94 17.60
N GLU A 28 -17.07 -17.06 17.01
CA GLU A 28 -15.68 -17.53 16.96
C GLU A 28 -14.78 -16.59 16.15
N VAL A 29 -15.28 -16.02 15.05
CA VAL A 29 -14.56 -15.04 14.22
C VAL A 29 -14.45 -13.72 14.98
N MET A 30 -15.49 -13.32 15.72
CA MET A 30 -15.45 -12.13 16.58
C MET A 30 -14.37 -12.24 17.67
N ASN A 31 -14.21 -13.42 18.28
CA ASN A 31 -13.17 -13.67 19.27
C ASN A 31 -11.74 -13.57 18.70
N GLN A 32 -11.57 -13.71 17.38
CA GLN A 32 -10.28 -13.52 16.69
C GLN A 32 -10.05 -12.07 16.25
N ILE A 33 -11.12 -11.36 15.86
CA ILE A 33 -11.08 -9.95 15.47
C ILE A 33 -10.74 -9.03 16.65
N VAL A 34 -11.35 -9.27 17.83
CA VAL A 34 -11.18 -8.42 19.02
C VAL A 34 -9.70 -8.27 19.43
N PRO A 35 -8.91 -9.35 19.58
CA PRO A 35 -7.48 -9.24 19.89
C PRO A 35 -6.66 -8.47 18.85
N LEU A 36 -6.95 -8.67 17.55
CA LEU A 36 -6.27 -7.98 16.46
C LEU A 36 -6.55 -6.49 16.49
N LEU A 37 -7.84 -6.12 16.60
CA LEU A 37 -8.29 -4.73 16.66
C LEU A 37 -7.63 -3.95 17.80
N GLY A 38 -7.40 -4.54 18.98
CA GLY A 38 -6.75 -3.85 20.12
C GLY A 38 -5.40 -3.26 19.81
N THR A 39 -4.75 -3.74 18.76
CA THR A 39 -3.41 -3.35 18.39
C THR A 39 -3.28 -2.74 17.00
N THR A 40 -4.33 -2.89 16.21
CA THR A 40 -4.44 -2.32 14.88
C THR A 40 -4.47 -0.80 14.92
N ARG A 41 -3.72 -0.19 14.00
CA ARG A 41 -3.86 1.21 13.61
C ARG A 41 -5.00 1.32 12.62
N VAL A 42 -5.83 2.33 12.76
CA VAL A 42 -6.99 2.59 11.91
C VAL A 42 -6.99 4.04 11.47
N LEU A 43 -7.63 4.29 10.34
CA LEU A 43 -7.87 5.62 9.82
C LEU A 43 -9.21 6.12 10.34
N MET A 44 -9.23 7.37 10.81
CA MET A 44 -10.43 8.05 11.30
C MET A 44 -10.58 9.39 10.60
N GLN A 45 -11.71 9.63 9.96
CA GLN A 45 -12.06 10.96 9.48
C GLN A 45 -12.42 11.85 10.67
N ALA A 46 -11.81 13.04 10.75
CA ALA A 46 -12.02 13.95 11.87
C ALA A 46 -11.86 15.41 11.46
N ASN A 47 -12.36 16.27 12.33
CA ASN A 47 -12.06 17.69 12.34
C ASN A 47 -11.25 18.05 13.59
N PHE A 48 -10.48 19.13 13.51
CA PHE A 48 -9.81 19.67 14.69
C PHE A 48 -10.69 20.73 15.35
N PRO A 49 -10.59 20.90 16.69
CA PRO A 49 -11.30 21.96 17.39
C PRO A 49 -10.91 23.35 16.82
N PRO A 50 -11.78 24.37 16.92
CA PRO A 50 -11.52 25.69 16.35
C PRO A 50 -10.22 26.35 16.84
N GLU A 51 -9.77 25.97 18.03
CA GLU A 51 -8.59 26.48 18.74
C GLU A 51 -7.27 25.88 18.23
N PHE A 52 -7.34 24.88 17.34
CA PHE A 52 -6.16 24.25 16.77
C PHE A 52 -5.55 25.10 15.65
N ASP A 53 -4.27 25.47 15.81
CA ASP A 53 -3.53 26.22 14.81
C ASP A 53 -3.27 25.38 13.55
N ARG A 54 -4.08 25.62 12.51
CA ARG A 54 -4.01 24.95 11.21
C ARG A 54 -2.65 25.14 10.51
N ASN A 55 -1.87 26.15 10.89
CA ASN A 55 -0.51 26.36 10.37
C ASN A 55 0.47 25.26 10.79
N GLN A 56 0.13 24.44 11.78
CA GLN A 56 0.93 23.27 12.18
C GLN A 56 0.79 22.07 11.21
N LEU A 57 -0.17 22.14 10.27
CA LEU A 57 -0.45 21.10 9.28
C LEU A 57 -0.13 21.56 7.84
N LYS A 58 0.79 22.51 7.66
CA LYS A 58 1.12 23.11 6.34
C LYS A 58 1.47 22.10 5.24
N ASP A 59 1.94 20.90 5.61
CA ASP A 59 2.32 19.84 4.67
C ASP A 59 1.23 18.76 4.49
N ALA A 60 0.13 18.81 5.25
CA ALA A 60 -0.93 17.80 5.19
C ALA A 60 -1.94 18.12 4.09
N LYS A 61 -1.94 17.32 3.02
CA LYS A 61 -2.95 17.43 1.96
C LYS A 61 -4.30 16.86 2.45
N GLN A 62 -5.40 17.42 1.95
CA GLN A 62 -6.75 16.90 2.21
C GLN A 62 -6.83 15.42 1.80
N GLY A 63 -7.30 14.56 2.71
CA GLY A 63 -7.37 13.11 2.48
C GLY A 63 -6.10 12.32 2.84
N GLN A 64 -5.02 12.98 3.27
CA GLN A 64 -3.80 12.30 3.73
C GLN A 64 -3.89 11.92 5.21
N ALA A 65 -3.48 10.69 5.55
CA ALA A 65 -3.41 10.24 6.93
C ALA A 65 -2.31 10.99 7.71
N ILE A 66 -2.69 11.69 8.76
CA ILE A 66 -1.81 12.42 9.67
C ILE A 66 -1.82 11.79 11.07
N LYS A 67 -0.69 11.83 11.78
CA LYS A 67 -0.65 11.47 13.21
C LYS A 67 -1.40 12.51 14.02
N LEU A 68 -2.09 12.06 15.06
CA LEU A 68 -2.71 12.97 16.02
C LEU A 68 -1.63 13.87 16.67
N PRO A 69 -1.71 15.21 16.52
CA PRO A 69 -0.77 16.11 17.17
C PRO A 69 -0.89 16.05 18.71
N LYS A 70 0.23 16.18 19.41
CA LYS A 70 0.27 16.09 20.89
C LYS A 70 -0.59 17.20 21.51
N GLY A 71 -1.50 16.83 22.42
CA GLY A 71 -2.34 17.77 23.18
C GLY A 71 -3.65 18.15 22.49
N VAL A 72 -3.96 17.61 21.32
CA VAL A 72 -5.17 17.95 20.56
C VAL A 72 -6.22 16.85 20.71
N LYS A 73 -7.46 17.23 21.03
CA LYS A 73 -8.61 16.32 21.04
C LYS A 73 -9.35 16.43 19.71
N PRO A 74 -9.31 15.42 18.83
CA PRO A 74 -9.98 15.47 17.55
C PRO A 74 -11.50 15.30 17.72
N VAL A 75 -12.27 15.88 16.81
CA VAL A 75 -13.72 15.70 16.72
C VAL A 75 -13.99 14.68 15.60
N PRO A 76 -14.40 13.43 15.92
CA PRO A 76 -14.59 12.39 14.91
C PRO A 76 -15.80 12.67 14.01
N ALA A 77 -15.74 12.16 12.78
CA ALA A 77 -16.87 12.10 11.87
C ALA A 77 -17.95 11.15 12.42
N ILE A 78 -19.16 11.66 12.62
CA ILE A 78 -20.30 10.88 13.09
C ILE A 78 -21.12 10.41 11.90
N LEU A 79 -21.26 9.10 11.76
CA LEU A 79 -22.17 8.42 10.84
C LEU A 79 -23.54 8.26 11.52
N LYS A 80 -24.60 8.55 10.77
CA LYS A 80 -25.98 8.26 11.20
C LYS A 80 -26.42 6.96 10.55
N SER A 81 -26.89 6.01 11.35
CA SER A 81 -27.57 4.82 10.89
C SER A 81 -28.98 5.17 10.38
N ASN A 82 -29.52 4.33 9.50
CA ASN A 82 -30.90 4.43 9.01
C ASN A 82 -31.94 4.30 10.14
N GLU A 83 -31.56 3.68 11.26
CA GLU A 83 -32.39 3.55 12.47
C GLU A 83 -32.27 4.76 13.43
N GLY A 84 -31.58 5.83 13.01
CA GLY A 84 -31.39 7.04 13.81
C GLY A 84 -30.20 7.01 14.76
N GLY A 85 -29.47 5.89 14.85
CA GLY A 85 -28.34 5.75 15.75
C GLY A 85 -27.07 6.48 15.31
N HIS A 86 -26.32 7.01 16.29
CA HIS A 86 -25.08 7.77 16.04
C HIS A 86 -23.84 6.89 16.25
N PHE A 87 -23.09 6.63 15.18
CA PHE A 87 -21.86 5.84 15.22
C PHE A 87 -20.67 6.66 14.72
N PHE A 88 -19.47 6.26 15.08
CA PHE A 88 -18.26 6.83 14.49
C PHE A 88 -17.57 5.78 13.60
N GLY A 89 -17.16 6.20 12.40
CA GLY A 89 -16.52 5.34 11.41
C GLY A 89 -15.00 5.26 11.56
N VAL A 90 -14.47 4.04 11.63
CA VAL A 90 -13.04 3.75 11.46
C VAL A 90 -12.81 2.89 10.24
N TYR A 91 -11.64 3.05 9.63
CA TYR A 91 -11.30 2.42 8.37
C TYR A 91 -9.97 1.68 8.49
N THR A 92 -9.90 0.46 7.98
CA THR A 92 -8.70 -0.38 8.05
C THR A 92 -7.63 0.04 7.04
N GLY A 93 -7.99 0.78 5.99
CA GLY A 93 -7.06 1.30 5.00
C GLY A 93 -7.64 2.45 4.18
N HIS A 94 -6.84 3.08 3.32
CA HIS A 94 -7.31 4.20 2.49
C HIS A 94 -8.36 3.77 1.46
N GLY A 95 -8.31 2.52 0.98
CA GLY A 95 -9.31 1.96 0.07
C GLY A 95 -10.72 1.84 0.68
N GLU A 96 -10.81 1.89 2.01
CA GLU A 96 -12.06 1.76 2.76
C GLU A 96 -12.69 3.11 3.09
N LEU A 97 -11.96 4.21 2.85
CA LEU A 97 -12.48 5.56 3.07
C LEU A 97 -13.59 5.87 2.06
N PRO A 98 -14.63 6.65 2.45
CA PRO A 98 -15.64 7.10 1.53
C PRO A 98 -15.03 7.96 0.42
N LYS A 99 -15.45 7.70 -0.83
CA LYS A 99 -15.01 8.43 -2.03
C LYS A 99 -15.28 9.94 -1.94
N GLU A 100 -16.35 10.33 -1.25
CA GLU A 100 -16.63 11.72 -0.89
C GLU A 100 -16.13 12.02 0.53
N ASN A 101 -14.94 12.59 0.65
CA ASN A 101 -14.38 12.96 1.94
C ASN A 101 -14.91 14.34 2.39
N LYS A 102 -15.99 14.34 3.19
CA LYS A 102 -16.59 15.56 3.77
C LYS A 102 -15.76 16.17 4.90
N PHE A 103 -14.72 15.47 5.35
CA PHE A 103 -13.87 15.90 6.46
C PHE A 103 -12.47 16.25 5.96
N PRO A 104 -11.88 17.36 6.45
CA PRO A 104 -10.60 17.84 5.95
C PRO A 104 -9.42 16.92 6.29
N PHE A 105 -9.53 16.11 7.36
CA PHE A 105 -8.41 15.32 7.87
C PHE A 105 -8.76 13.84 8.07
N VAL A 106 -7.77 12.99 7.78
CA VAL A 106 -7.76 11.57 8.12
C VAL A 106 -6.68 11.38 9.17
N LEU A 107 -7.03 10.82 10.33
CA LEU A 107 -6.12 10.56 11.43
C LEU A 107 -5.73 9.09 11.47
N ASP A 108 -4.44 8.81 11.58
CA ASP A 108 -3.94 7.47 11.89
C ASP A 108 -3.74 7.32 13.41
N MET A 109 -4.57 6.49 14.03
CA MET A 109 -4.54 6.22 15.46
C MET A 109 -4.85 4.76 15.80
N LYS A 110 -4.49 4.32 17.01
CA LYS A 110 -4.80 2.97 17.48
C LYS A 110 -6.31 2.84 17.70
N PHE A 111 -6.89 1.70 17.34
CA PHE A 111 -8.32 1.45 17.59
C PHE A 111 -8.68 1.55 19.09
N SER A 112 -7.77 1.19 19.99
CA SER A 112 -7.97 1.38 21.44
C SER A 112 -8.14 2.85 21.84
N ASP A 113 -7.49 3.78 21.15
CA ASP A 113 -7.68 5.21 21.38
C ASP A 113 -8.99 5.71 20.72
N CYS A 114 -9.41 5.12 19.60
CA CYS A 114 -10.74 5.32 19.01
C CYS A 114 -11.85 4.90 19.98
N CYS A 115 -11.70 3.75 20.65
CA CYS A 115 -12.62 3.27 21.67
C CYS A 115 -12.75 4.25 22.84
N LYS A 116 -11.65 4.81 23.33
CA LYS A 116 -11.68 5.84 24.39
C LYS A 116 -12.38 7.12 23.94
N LEU A 117 -12.21 7.54 22.68
CA LEU A 117 -12.94 8.68 22.13
C LEU A 117 -14.44 8.40 22.06
N ALA A 118 -14.84 7.20 21.63
CA ALA A 118 -16.24 6.81 21.55
C ALA A 118 -16.92 6.70 22.93
N GLN A 119 -16.20 6.28 23.98
CA GLN A 119 -16.69 6.27 25.36
C GLN A 119 -17.04 7.67 25.87
N ASN A 120 -16.21 8.66 25.54
CA ASN A 120 -16.38 10.04 25.97
C ASN A 120 -17.40 10.82 25.11
N ALA A 121 -17.92 10.21 24.05
CA ALA A 121 -18.87 10.83 23.12
C ALA A 121 -20.31 10.29 23.33
N LYS A 122 -21.31 11.12 23.00
CA LYS A 122 -22.73 10.71 22.96
C LYS A 122 -23.04 9.89 21.70
N LEU A 123 -22.36 8.75 21.55
CA LEU A 123 -22.49 7.81 20.44
C LEU A 123 -23.03 6.46 20.92
N GLU A 124 -23.59 5.67 20.01
CA GLU A 124 -24.03 4.30 20.25
C GLU A 124 -22.91 3.28 20.03
N GLY A 125 -21.88 3.64 19.26
CA GLY A 125 -20.78 2.73 18.98
C GLY A 125 -19.79 3.20 17.92
N ILE A 126 -18.94 2.26 17.50
CA ILE A 126 -17.96 2.39 16.42
C ILE A 126 -18.36 1.45 15.29
N VAL A 127 -18.21 1.88 14.05
CA VAL A 127 -18.37 1.03 12.87
C VAL A 127 -17.03 0.92 12.15
N VAL A 128 -16.57 -0.31 11.93
CA VAL A 128 -15.37 -0.62 11.15
C VAL A 128 -15.76 -0.86 9.69
N ASN A 129 -15.11 -0.12 8.78
CA ASN A 129 -15.35 -0.12 7.34
C ASN A 129 -16.84 -0.01 6.99
N ALA A 130 -17.45 1.11 7.35
CA ALA A 130 -18.90 1.34 7.24
C ALA A 130 -19.49 1.12 5.83
N PHE A 131 -18.67 1.18 4.78
CA PHE A 131 -19.11 1.09 3.39
C PHE A 131 -18.81 -0.25 2.70
N SER A 132 -18.05 -1.14 3.36
CA SER A 132 -17.75 -2.48 2.85
C SER A 132 -18.24 -3.56 3.81
N HIS A 133 -17.54 -3.75 4.94
CA HIS A 133 -17.82 -4.81 5.90
C HIS A 133 -18.89 -4.44 6.94
N ASN A 134 -19.01 -3.15 7.25
CA ASN A 134 -20.00 -2.57 8.17
C ASN A 134 -20.07 -3.26 9.56
N VAL A 135 -18.91 -3.55 10.15
CA VAL A 135 -18.85 -4.25 11.44
C VAL A 135 -19.05 -3.27 12.60
N THR A 136 -20.14 -3.44 13.35
CA THR A 136 -20.55 -2.50 14.40
C THR A 136 -20.21 -2.98 15.81
N PHE A 137 -19.50 -2.14 16.55
CA PHE A 137 -19.20 -2.30 17.98
C PHE A 137 -20.06 -1.34 18.78
N LYS A 138 -21.06 -1.86 19.50
CA LYS A 138 -21.92 -1.06 20.38
C LYS A 138 -21.19 -0.70 21.68
N LYS A 139 -21.64 0.37 22.35
CA LYS A 139 -21.09 0.85 23.63
C LYS A 139 -20.75 -0.23 24.67
N PRO A 140 -21.64 -1.20 24.98
CA PRO A 140 -21.32 -2.25 25.94
C PRO A 140 -20.11 -3.11 25.53
N ALA A 141 -19.94 -3.36 24.23
CA ALA A 141 -18.79 -4.10 23.71
C ALA A 141 -17.50 -3.25 23.73
N ILE A 142 -17.62 -1.95 23.48
CA ILE A 142 -16.50 -1.00 23.62
C ILE A 142 -16.05 -0.89 25.07
N ASP A 143 -16.98 -0.81 26.02
CA ASP A 143 -16.69 -0.72 27.45
C ASP A 143 -16.02 -1.99 27.97
N ALA A 144 -16.53 -3.16 27.56
CA ALA A 144 -15.89 -4.45 27.83
C ALA A 144 -14.48 -4.49 27.24
N PHE A 145 -14.31 -4.08 25.97
CA PHE A 145 -13.03 -4.05 25.30
C PHE A 145 -11.99 -3.15 25.99
N VAL A 146 -12.36 -1.90 26.32
CA VAL A 146 -11.44 -0.96 26.98
C VAL A 146 -11.08 -1.47 28.38
N LYS A 147 -12.04 -2.04 29.11
CA LYS A 147 -11.80 -2.60 30.45
C LYS A 147 -10.90 -3.83 30.40
N GLU A 148 -11.16 -4.77 29.50
CA GLU A 148 -10.35 -5.98 29.34
C GLU A 148 -8.95 -5.68 28.78
N PHE A 149 -8.85 -4.70 27.88
CA PHE A 149 -7.57 -4.24 27.33
C PHE A 149 -6.73 -3.51 28.39
N ALA A 150 -7.35 -2.67 29.23
CA ALA A 150 -6.68 -2.00 30.35
C ALA A 150 -6.26 -2.97 31.46
N GLN A 151 -7.01 -4.08 31.65
CA GLN A 151 -6.69 -5.13 32.60
C GLN A 151 -5.71 -6.19 32.06
N GLY A 152 -5.27 -6.08 30.80
CA GLY A 152 -4.40 -7.07 30.15
C GLY A 152 -5.05 -8.44 29.93
N LYS A 153 -6.39 -8.53 30.01
CA LYS A 153 -7.18 -9.76 29.86
C LYS A 153 -7.60 -10.04 28.42
N VAL A 154 -7.68 -9.01 27.57
CA VAL A 154 -7.61 -9.26 26.12
C VAL A 154 -6.20 -9.80 25.88
N PRO A 155 -6.03 -11.02 25.33
CA PRO A 155 -4.73 -11.41 24.84
C PRO A 155 -4.35 -10.33 23.85
N VAL A 156 -3.42 -9.46 24.26
CA VAL A 156 -2.71 -8.61 23.34
C VAL A 156 -1.97 -9.62 22.48
N VAL A 157 -2.59 -10.04 21.37
CA VAL A 157 -1.82 -10.48 20.22
C VAL A 157 -0.85 -9.33 20.08
N PRO A 158 0.44 -9.52 20.42
CA PRO A 158 1.39 -8.44 20.54
C PRO A 158 1.11 -7.59 19.34
N GLY A 159 0.68 -6.38 19.63
CA GLY A 159 0.43 -5.43 18.60
C GLY A 159 1.71 -5.40 17.88
N LYS A 160 1.74 -6.08 16.75
CA LYS A 160 2.85 -5.97 15.91
C LYS A 160 2.60 -4.53 15.41
N GLU A 161 3.16 -3.53 16.14
CA GLU A 161 4.35 -2.90 15.58
C GLU A 161 5.04 -4.07 14.94
N VAL A 162 4.73 -4.32 13.66
CA VAL A 162 5.38 -5.41 12.98
C VAL A 162 6.80 -4.93 13.15
N LYS A 163 7.53 -5.54 14.09
CA LYS A 163 8.89 -5.95 13.87
C LYS A 163 8.72 -6.86 12.67
N MET A 164 8.49 -6.20 11.54
CA MET A 164 8.60 -6.65 10.20
C MET A 164 9.98 -7.18 10.31
N THR A 165 10.05 -8.50 10.43
CA THR A 165 11.35 -9.13 10.57
C THR A 165 12.16 -8.57 9.42
N PRO A 166 13.48 -8.34 9.58
CA PRO A 166 14.29 -7.81 8.49
C PRO A 166 13.95 -8.48 7.15
N GLU A 167 13.73 -9.80 7.16
CA GLU A 167 13.21 -10.56 6.03
C GLU A 167 11.83 -10.14 5.46
N GLN A 168 10.81 -9.95 6.31
CA GLN A 168 9.52 -9.41 5.87
C GLN A 168 9.68 -7.98 5.33
N PHE A 169 10.65 -7.23 5.86
CA PHE A 169 10.96 -5.90 5.35
C PHE A 169 11.53 -5.97 3.95
N HIS A 170 12.50 -6.85 3.74
CA HIS A 170 13.10 -7.09 2.45
C HIS A 170 12.06 -7.50 1.40
N ASP A 171 11.16 -8.42 1.76
CA ASP A 171 10.11 -8.96 0.88
C ASP A 171 9.13 -7.88 0.41
N ILE A 172 8.46 -7.19 1.34
CA ILE A 172 7.48 -6.15 1.00
C ILE A 172 8.15 -4.98 0.29
N THR A 173 9.36 -4.60 0.71
CA THR A 173 10.11 -3.48 0.10
C THR A 173 10.47 -3.81 -1.34
N ARG A 174 11.01 -5.00 -1.60
CA ARG A 174 11.34 -5.47 -2.94
C ARG A 174 10.10 -5.46 -3.84
N ARG A 175 8.99 -6.06 -3.40
CA ARG A 175 7.74 -6.07 -4.17
C ARG A 175 7.22 -4.65 -4.44
N SER A 176 7.31 -3.76 -3.45
CA SER A 176 6.95 -2.35 -3.62
C SER A 176 7.85 -1.61 -4.60
N ILE A 177 9.13 -1.98 -4.70
CA ILE A 177 10.04 -1.37 -5.67
C ILE A 177 9.67 -1.84 -7.09
N GLU A 178 9.55 -3.15 -7.27
CA GLU A 178 9.31 -3.80 -8.56
C GLU A 178 7.96 -3.39 -9.18
N LEU A 179 6.88 -3.34 -8.39
CA LEU A 179 5.54 -3.12 -8.93
C LEU A 179 5.04 -1.68 -8.79
N HIS A 180 5.75 -0.83 -8.04
CA HIS A 180 5.29 0.53 -7.78
C HIS A 180 6.39 1.59 -7.93
N LEU A 181 7.49 1.54 -7.16
CA LEU A 181 8.47 2.63 -7.17
C LEU A 181 9.17 2.80 -8.52
N LEU A 182 9.67 1.70 -9.09
CA LEU A 182 10.40 1.74 -10.37
C LEU A 182 9.47 2.13 -11.53
N PRO A 183 8.28 1.50 -11.72
CA PRO A 183 7.31 1.97 -12.71
C PRO A 183 6.93 3.45 -12.53
N LYS A 184 6.69 3.88 -11.29
CA LYS A 184 6.31 5.27 -10.99
C LYS A 184 7.39 6.26 -11.43
N ILE A 185 8.66 6.01 -11.12
CA ILE A 185 9.77 6.85 -11.56
C ILE A 185 9.76 6.97 -13.10
N LEU A 186 9.54 5.86 -13.80
CA LEU A 186 9.53 5.83 -15.26
C LEU A 186 8.31 6.54 -15.85
N PHE A 187 7.11 6.38 -15.28
CA PHE A 187 5.92 7.08 -15.76
C PHE A 187 5.99 8.60 -15.50
N GLU A 188 6.50 9.02 -14.35
CA GLU A 188 6.63 10.43 -13.99
C GLU A 188 7.75 11.13 -14.76
N GLN A 189 8.90 10.47 -14.96
CA GLN A 189 10.09 11.09 -15.56
C GLN A 189 10.28 10.77 -17.04
N LYS A 190 9.58 9.76 -17.55
CA LYS A 190 9.56 9.33 -18.94
C LYS A 190 10.96 9.16 -19.52
N GLU A 191 11.32 9.87 -20.59
CA GLU A 191 12.65 9.88 -21.20
C GLU A 191 13.78 9.97 -20.18
N LYS A 192 13.72 10.93 -19.24
CA LYS A 192 14.76 11.10 -18.22
C LYS A 192 14.89 9.89 -17.30
N GLY A 193 13.75 9.26 -16.98
CA GLY A 193 13.73 8.04 -16.19
C GLY A 193 14.35 6.87 -16.95
N PHE A 194 14.01 6.74 -18.23
CA PHE A 194 14.56 5.72 -19.12
C PHE A 194 16.08 5.88 -19.30
N ASP A 195 16.53 7.09 -19.67
CA ASP A 195 17.95 7.43 -19.86
C ASP A 195 18.76 7.21 -18.59
N SER A 196 18.20 7.53 -17.41
CA SER A 196 18.91 7.31 -16.14
C SER A 196 19.24 5.84 -15.89
N ILE A 197 18.43 4.91 -16.41
CA ILE A 197 18.69 3.47 -16.31
C ILE A 197 19.71 3.05 -17.38
N CYS A 198 19.61 3.57 -18.60
CA CYS A 198 20.60 3.30 -19.66
C CYS A 198 22.01 3.76 -19.28
N GLU A 199 22.15 4.97 -18.74
CA GLU A 199 23.43 5.54 -18.33
C GLU A 199 23.98 4.91 -17.05
N GLY A 200 23.09 4.66 -16.08
CA GLY A 200 23.48 4.17 -14.75
C GLY A 200 23.51 2.64 -14.60
N GLY A 201 22.98 1.90 -15.58
CA GLY A 201 22.96 0.44 -15.62
C GLY A 201 22.47 -0.21 -14.30
N GLU A 202 23.18 -1.25 -13.87
CA GLU A 202 22.91 -1.94 -12.60
C GLU A 202 23.03 -1.00 -11.38
N GLY A 203 23.89 0.02 -11.47
CA GLY A 203 24.11 0.99 -10.40
C GLY A 203 22.85 1.79 -10.10
N ALA A 204 22.17 2.28 -11.14
CA ALA A 204 20.91 3.01 -11.02
C ALA A 204 19.82 2.14 -10.37
N ILE A 205 19.67 0.89 -10.83
CA ILE A 205 18.68 -0.03 -10.27
C ILE A 205 19.00 -0.36 -8.80
N CYS A 206 20.27 -0.63 -8.49
CA CYS A 206 20.70 -0.89 -7.12
C CYS A 206 20.45 0.30 -6.19
N GLU A 207 20.62 1.54 -6.66
CA GLU A 207 20.31 2.74 -5.89
C GLU A 207 18.80 2.85 -5.60
N ILE A 208 17.95 2.62 -6.60
CA ILE A 208 16.48 2.59 -6.43
C ILE A 208 16.10 1.54 -5.38
N PHE A 209 16.72 0.35 -5.43
CA PHE A 209 16.49 -0.69 -4.44
C PHE A 209 16.98 -0.33 -3.03
N SER A 210 17.97 0.55 -2.93
CA SER A 210 18.58 0.95 -1.67
C SER A 210 17.88 2.14 -1.00
N ASP A 211 17.19 3.01 -1.76
CA ASP A 211 16.54 4.22 -1.21
C ASP A 211 15.58 3.95 -0.04
N PRO A 212 14.68 2.94 -0.09
CA PRO A 212 13.76 2.68 1.01
C PRO A 212 14.46 2.32 2.33
N TYR A 213 15.66 1.73 2.25
CA TYR A 213 16.45 1.31 3.41
C TYR A 213 17.16 2.48 4.09
N LYS A 214 17.52 3.55 3.36
CA LYS A 214 18.16 4.76 3.92
C LYS A 214 17.32 5.39 5.05
N LYS A 215 16.00 5.16 5.04
CA LYS A 215 15.03 5.68 6.01
C LYS A 215 14.84 4.79 7.24
N VAL A 216 15.45 3.60 7.27
CA VAL A 216 15.33 2.60 8.34
C VAL A 216 16.65 2.43 9.06
N LYS A 217 16.71 2.88 10.32
CA LYS A 217 17.95 2.82 11.11
C LYS A 217 18.35 1.37 11.41
N GLY A 218 19.58 1.01 11.03
CA GLY A 218 20.17 -0.30 11.32
C GLY A 218 19.73 -1.42 10.38
N LEU A 219 19.14 -1.09 9.22
CA LEU A 219 18.77 -2.06 8.19
C LEU A 219 19.33 -1.62 6.84
N GLU A 220 20.17 -2.46 6.25
CA GLU A 220 20.77 -2.21 4.94
C GLU A 220 20.02 -2.98 3.84
N SER A 221 20.12 -2.48 2.61
CA SER A 221 19.66 -3.23 1.43
C SER A 221 20.46 -4.53 1.31
N PRO A 222 19.80 -5.69 1.13
CA PRO A 222 20.50 -6.96 0.99
C PRO A 222 21.11 -7.17 -0.42
N TYR A 223 20.89 -6.21 -1.33
CA TYR A 223 21.23 -6.25 -2.74
C TYR A 223 22.39 -5.31 -3.07
N LYS A 224 23.25 -5.74 -3.98
CA LYS A 224 24.36 -4.98 -4.57
C LYS A 224 24.17 -4.88 -6.08
N SER A 225 24.89 -3.97 -6.72
CA SER A 225 24.85 -3.79 -8.18
C SER A 225 25.07 -5.11 -8.94
N SER A 226 25.98 -5.96 -8.46
CA SER A 226 26.27 -7.27 -9.07
C SER A 226 25.14 -8.30 -8.98
N ASP A 227 24.10 -8.04 -8.18
CA ASP A 227 22.91 -8.90 -8.08
C ASP A 227 21.89 -8.61 -9.19
N PHE A 228 22.12 -7.57 -9.99
CA PHE A 228 21.29 -7.17 -11.13
C PHE A 228 22.06 -7.38 -12.43
N SER A 229 21.33 -7.47 -13.54
CA SER A 229 21.89 -7.36 -14.89
C SER A 229 20.96 -6.47 -15.71
N VAL A 230 21.50 -5.40 -16.28
CA VAL A 230 20.75 -4.46 -17.11
C VAL A 230 21.24 -4.59 -18.55
N MET A 231 20.30 -4.74 -19.47
CA MET A 231 20.56 -4.78 -20.91
C MET A 231 19.65 -3.76 -21.58
N ASP A 232 20.24 -2.69 -22.08
CA ASP A 232 19.59 -1.70 -22.92
C ASP A 232 19.81 -2.01 -24.41
N LEU A 233 18.76 -1.89 -25.20
CA LEU A 233 18.74 -2.15 -26.63
C LEU A 233 17.95 -1.05 -27.33
N ASN A 234 18.57 -0.43 -28.32
CA ASN A 234 17.87 0.42 -29.28
C ASN A 234 17.32 -0.48 -30.39
N ILE A 235 16.03 -0.83 -30.31
CA ILE A 235 15.38 -1.73 -31.26
C ILE A 235 15.19 -1.03 -32.61
N THR A 236 14.75 0.22 -32.57
CA THR A 236 14.66 1.11 -33.73
C THR A 236 15.10 2.52 -33.32
N GLN A 237 15.05 3.47 -34.26
CA GLN A 237 15.22 4.89 -33.91
C GLN A 237 14.12 5.43 -32.99
N ASP A 238 12.96 4.76 -32.92
CA ASP A 238 11.78 5.21 -32.18
C ASP A 238 11.38 4.30 -31.00
N LEU A 239 12.07 3.18 -30.80
CA LEU A 239 11.76 2.22 -29.75
C LEU A 239 13.03 1.77 -29.01
N GLY A 240 13.12 2.16 -27.74
CA GLY A 240 14.09 1.64 -26.79
C GLY A 240 13.50 0.49 -25.96
N LEU A 241 14.34 -0.47 -25.60
CA LEU A 241 14.00 -1.57 -24.69
C LEU A 241 15.09 -1.72 -23.63
N ILE A 242 14.70 -1.81 -22.36
CA ILE A 242 15.58 -2.21 -21.27
C ILE A 242 15.04 -3.53 -20.69
N ARG A 243 15.91 -4.54 -20.62
CA ARG A 243 15.70 -5.75 -19.84
C ARG A 243 16.48 -5.63 -18.53
N ILE A 244 15.82 -5.91 -17.41
CA ILE A 244 16.42 -5.94 -16.08
C ILE A 244 16.21 -7.32 -15.47
N ASP A 245 17.29 -8.04 -15.23
CA ASP A 245 17.27 -9.27 -14.44
C ASP A 245 17.40 -8.89 -12.97
N LEU A 246 16.37 -9.26 -12.20
CA LEU A 246 16.26 -8.92 -10.79
C LEU A 246 16.93 -9.99 -9.91
N PRO A 247 17.34 -9.63 -8.68
CA PRO A 247 18.13 -10.52 -7.82
C PRO A 247 17.43 -11.85 -7.55
N GLN A 248 18.06 -12.97 -7.90
CA GLN A 248 17.53 -14.29 -7.53
C GLN A 248 17.75 -14.60 -6.04
N LYS A 249 18.76 -13.97 -5.44
CA LYS A 249 19.00 -14.03 -4.00
C LYS A 249 17.79 -13.52 -3.23
N ASN A 250 17.34 -14.29 -2.25
CA ASN A 250 16.16 -13.99 -1.43
C ASN A 250 14.88 -13.81 -2.26
N ALA A 251 14.82 -14.30 -3.50
CA ALA A 251 13.61 -14.29 -4.29
C ALA A 251 12.53 -15.16 -3.63
N ARG A 252 11.32 -14.64 -3.58
CA ARG A 252 10.14 -15.30 -3.01
C ARG A 252 9.04 -15.27 -4.07
N PRO A 253 8.05 -16.17 -3.98
CA PRO A 253 6.90 -16.12 -4.86
C PRO A 253 6.23 -14.75 -4.82
N GLY A 254 5.88 -14.22 -6.00
CA GLY A 254 5.39 -12.87 -6.19
C GLY A 254 6.47 -11.83 -6.51
N HIS A 255 7.77 -12.13 -6.33
CA HIS A 255 8.83 -11.27 -6.84
C HIS A 255 9.01 -11.45 -8.34
N CYS A 256 9.35 -10.33 -8.98
CA CYS A 256 9.73 -10.33 -10.38
C CYS A 256 11.11 -10.98 -10.52
N LYS A 257 11.20 -11.91 -11.48
CA LYS A 257 12.47 -12.45 -11.98
C LYS A 257 13.11 -11.45 -12.92
N ARG A 258 12.28 -10.88 -13.81
CA ARG A 258 12.69 -9.99 -14.88
C ARG A 258 11.66 -8.91 -15.09
N VAL A 259 12.16 -7.76 -15.52
CA VAL A 259 11.37 -6.60 -15.92
C VAL A 259 11.82 -6.19 -17.31
N TYR A 260 10.85 -5.82 -18.14
CA TYR A 260 11.10 -5.21 -19.43
C TYR A 260 10.45 -3.84 -19.49
N ILE A 261 11.19 -2.85 -19.96
CA ILE A 261 10.72 -1.47 -20.12
C ILE A 261 10.86 -1.15 -21.59
N THR A 262 9.77 -0.77 -22.25
CA THR A 262 9.81 -0.22 -23.61
C THR A 262 9.54 1.27 -23.56
N TYR A 263 10.28 2.05 -24.34
CA TYR A 263 10.04 3.47 -24.50
C TYR A 263 9.86 3.82 -25.97
N SER A 264 8.69 4.35 -26.32
CA SER A 264 8.44 4.95 -27.63
C SER A 264 8.76 6.43 -27.56
N PHE A 265 9.79 6.86 -28.28
CA PHE A 265 10.31 8.23 -28.23
C PHE A 265 9.32 9.23 -28.85
N SER A 266 8.72 8.88 -29.98
CA SER A 266 7.74 9.73 -30.69
C SER A 266 6.45 9.95 -29.89
N LEU A 267 6.00 8.93 -29.14
CA LEU A 267 4.78 8.99 -28.34
C LEU A 267 5.02 9.40 -26.89
N ASP A 268 6.27 9.56 -26.47
CA ASP A 268 6.66 9.82 -25.08
C ASP A 268 5.94 8.85 -24.11
N LEU A 269 6.02 7.56 -24.47
CA LEU A 269 5.25 6.46 -23.88
C LEU A 269 6.15 5.38 -23.32
N ILE A 270 6.14 5.25 -21.99
CA ILE A 270 6.72 4.11 -21.28
C ILE A 270 5.68 3.00 -21.16
N GLN A 271 6.12 1.76 -21.35
CA GLN A 271 5.36 0.58 -20.95
C GLN A 271 6.26 -0.33 -20.11
N TYR A 272 5.67 -0.91 -19.07
CA TYR A 272 6.39 -1.66 -18.05
C TYR A 272 5.83 -3.08 -17.94
N TYR A 273 6.66 -4.07 -18.21
CA TYR A 273 6.30 -5.48 -18.21
C TYR A 273 7.09 -6.24 -17.15
N THR A 274 6.45 -7.24 -16.56
CA THR A 274 6.97 -8.03 -15.45
C THR A 274 6.89 -9.51 -15.76
N ILE A 275 7.93 -10.25 -15.40
CA ILE A 275 7.95 -11.71 -15.38
C ILE A 275 8.12 -12.13 -13.92
N HIS A 276 7.10 -12.75 -13.35
CA HIS A 276 7.13 -13.18 -11.95
C HIS A 276 6.56 -14.58 -11.79
N VAL A 277 6.96 -15.27 -10.74
CA VAL A 277 6.40 -16.58 -10.39
C VAL A 277 5.40 -16.37 -9.26
N PRO A 278 4.09 -16.62 -9.49
CA PRO A 278 3.05 -16.35 -8.49
C PRO A 278 3.17 -17.25 -7.25
N LYS A 279 3.48 -18.53 -7.42
CA LYS A 279 3.72 -19.49 -6.32
C LYS A 279 4.89 -20.44 -6.62
N PRO A 280 5.51 -21.07 -5.60
CA PRO A 280 6.55 -22.07 -5.85
C PRO A 280 6.01 -23.17 -6.76
N ASN A 281 6.81 -23.58 -7.75
CA ASN A 281 6.48 -24.61 -8.74
C ASN A 281 5.32 -24.28 -9.70
N GLU A 282 4.83 -23.04 -9.72
CA GLU A 282 3.93 -22.56 -10.77
C GLU A 282 4.73 -21.96 -11.94
N GLU A 283 4.11 -21.91 -13.11
CA GLU A 283 4.69 -21.29 -14.30
C GLU A 283 4.91 -19.78 -14.08
N SER A 284 5.91 -19.22 -14.77
CA SER A 284 6.13 -17.78 -14.71
C SER A 284 5.00 -17.07 -15.47
N MET A 285 4.56 -15.92 -14.97
CA MET A 285 3.49 -15.13 -15.58
C MET A 285 4.06 -13.84 -16.16
N LEU A 286 3.60 -13.48 -17.35
CA LEU A 286 3.80 -12.18 -17.95
C LEU A 286 2.68 -11.25 -17.48
N GLY A 287 3.07 -10.12 -16.91
CA GLY A 287 2.18 -9.04 -16.52
C GLY A 287 2.68 -7.68 -16.99
N CYS A 288 1.88 -6.65 -16.79
CA CYS A 288 2.27 -5.27 -16.99
C CYS A 288 1.84 -4.39 -15.83
N VAL A 289 2.52 -3.27 -15.66
CA VAL A 289 2.09 -2.20 -14.77
C VAL A 289 1.56 -1.07 -15.63
N ILE A 290 0.31 -0.69 -15.40
CA ILE A 290 -0.36 0.42 -16.09
C ILE A 290 -0.57 1.57 -15.12
N GLU A 291 -0.42 2.79 -15.61
CA GLU A 291 -0.86 3.99 -14.89
C GLU A 291 -2.37 4.17 -15.13
N ILE A 292 -3.15 4.15 -14.05
CA ILE A 292 -4.61 4.32 -14.11
C ILE A 292 -5.03 5.78 -13.86
N GLU A 293 -4.26 6.48 -13.04
CA GLU A 293 -4.36 7.90 -12.71
C GLU A 293 -2.95 8.39 -12.35
N GLU A 294 -2.70 9.70 -12.39
CA GLU A 294 -1.39 10.29 -12.08
C GLU A 294 -0.83 9.77 -10.74
N GLY A 295 0.28 9.03 -10.82
CA GLY A 295 0.96 8.45 -9.66
C GLY A 295 0.29 7.21 -9.05
N LYS A 296 -0.79 6.68 -9.64
CA LYS A 296 -1.43 5.42 -9.27
C LYS A 296 -1.23 4.37 -10.35
N THR A 297 -0.62 3.26 -9.95
CA THR A 297 -0.35 2.12 -10.82
C THR A 297 -1.22 0.92 -10.48
N LYS A 298 -1.56 0.12 -11.49
CA LYS A 298 -2.20 -1.18 -11.34
C LYS A 298 -1.35 -2.23 -12.04
N HIS A 299 -1.11 -3.35 -11.36
CA HIS A 299 -0.47 -4.52 -11.97
C HIS A 299 -1.55 -5.43 -12.55
N GLU A 300 -1.37 -5.83 -13.81
CA GLU A 300 -2.28 -6.72 -14.52
C GLU A 300 -1.50 -7.94 -15.03
N ILE A 301 -2.10 -9.12 -14.84
CA ILE A 301 -1.57 -10.37 -15.38
C ILE A 301 -2.13 -10.53 -16.79
N LEU A 302 -1.26 -10.73 -17.77
CA LEU A 302 -1.65 -10.83 -19.17
C LEU A 302 -1.84 -12.29 -19.57
N GLU A 303 -0.78 -13.09 -19.44
CA GLU A 303 -0.73 -14.48 -19.90
C GLU A 303 0.44 -15.23 -19.22
N PRO A 304 0.50 -16.57 -19.33
CA PRO A 304 1.72 -17.31 -18.98
C PRO A 304 2.92 -16.74 -19.73
N ALA A 305 4.04 -16.56 -19.03
CA ALA A 305 5.26 -16.07 -19.64
C ALA A 305 5.78 -17.11 -20.65
N PRO A 306 6.20 -16.67 -21.85
CA PRO A 306 6.88 -17.57 -22.77
C PRO A 306 8.25 -17.98 -22.19
N ASN A 307 8.92 -18.93 -22.85
CA ASN A 307 10.30 -19.28 -22.50
C ASN A 307 11.20 -18.05 -22.57
N GLU A 308 12.24 -18.01 -21.74
CA GLU A 308 13.15 -16.87 -21.59
C GLU A 308 13.69 -16.31 -22.93
N SER A 309 14.01 -17.17 -23.89
CA SER A 309 14.49 -16.77 -25.21
C SER A 309 13.45 -16.05 -26.08
N ALA A 310 12.16 -16.17 -25.76
CA ALA A 310 11.04 -15.60 -26.49
C ALA A 310 10.35 -14.44 -25.76
N GLU A 311 10.68 -14.18 -24.49
CA GLU A 311 10.05 -13.11 -23.69
C GLU A 311 10.25 -11.73 -24.30
N MET A 312 11.46 -11.42 -24.76
CA MET A 312 11.74 -10.12 -25.39
C MET A 312 10.91 -9.89 -26.65
N GLN A 313 10.80 -10.93 -27.50
CA GLN A 313 9.97 -10.86 -28.70
C GLN A 313 8.51 -10.60 -28.35
N LYS A 314 7.97 -11.32 -27.35
CA LYS A 314 6.59 -11.13 -26.90
C LYS A 314 6.35 -9.71 -26.37
N VAL A 315 7.28 -9.17 -25.58
CA VAL A 315 7.18 -7.79 -25.08
C VAL A 315 7.17 -6.78 -26.22
N MET A 316 8.00 -6.96 -27.24
CA MET A 316 7.99 -6.09 -28.43
C MET A 316 6.65 -6.16 -29.18
N GLU A 317 6.11 -7.36 -29.39
CA GLU A 317 4.80 -7.55 -30.05
C GLU A 317 3.68 -6.85 -29.29
N LEU A 318 3.63 -6.97 -27.96
CA LEU A 318 2.66 -6.28 -27.11
C LEU A 318 2.84 -4.75 -27.18
N SER A 319 4.09 -4.29 -27.18
CA SER A 319 4.41 -2.87 -27.24
C SER A 319 3.93 -2.23 -28.53
N GLU A 320 4.22 -2.87 -29.66
CA GLU A 320 3.76 -2.42 -30.97
C GLU A 320 2.24 -2.36 -31.08
N GLN A 321 1.51 -3.32 -30.49
CA GLN A 321 0.05 -3.32 -30.50
C GLN A 321 -0.52 -2.10 -29.78
N ILE A 322 0.05 -1.75 -28.62
CA ILE A 322 -0.37 -0.56 -27.86
C ILE A 322 -0.04 0.72 -28.63
N VAL A 323 1.15 0.80 -29.24
CA VAL A 323 1.56 1.94 -30.08
C VAL A 323 0.60 2.11 -31.25
N LYS A 324 0.29 1.03 -31.98
CA LYS A 324 -0.66 1.04 -33.12
C LYS A 324 -2.07 1.47 -32.72
N ASN A 325 -2.53 1.13 -31.52
CA ASN A 325 -3.86 1.51 -31.04
C ASN A 325 -3.96 2.99 -30.59
N ARG A 326 -2.84 3.70 -30.50
CA ARG A 326 -2.77 5.12 -30.09
C ARG A 326 -2.54 6.10 -31.24
N ILE A 327 -2.22 5.58 -32.42
CA ILE A 327 -2.06 6.32 -33.69
C ILE A 327 -3.37 6.21 -34.46
#